data_AF-A0A382F4E7-F1
#
_entry.id   AF-A0A382F4E7-F1
#
_cell.length_a   1.000
_cell.length_b   1.000
_cell.length_c   1.000
_cell.angle_alpha   90.00
_cell.angle_beta   90.00
_cell.angle_gamma   90.00
#
_symmetry.space_group_name_H-M   'P 1'
#
loop_
_entity.id
_entity.type
_entity.pdbx_description
1 polymer ?
#
loop_
_entity_poly.entity_id
_entity_poly.type
_entity_poly.pdbx_seq_one_letter_code
_entity_poly.pdbx_strand_id
1 'polypeptide(L)'
;MEKFKEFIAEETKEDYRMLILINDTPDDPNITGKDLSKRAKKLGLEYYQLELAGGYFSTNDKGNIVAHNYDSETSKSDEEGFEVNPKNTVCFVRGAVNHREIWLDMVTELEDKGVFCINSRHSHKICDDKYLNYIQLKKAGLNQPRTEIVTGSPGNVETK
;
A
#
# COMPACT_ATOMS: atom_id res chain seq x y z
N MET A 1 -10.49 -0.85 43.72
CA MET A 1 -9.33 -1.62 43.22
C MET A 1 -9.55 -2.20 41.82
N GLU A 2 -10.78 -2.36 41.33
CA GLU A 2 -11.04 -2.88 39.98
C GLU A 2 -10.52 -1.95 38.86
N LYS A 3 -10.73 -0.64 38.98
CA LYS A 3 -10.22 0.36 38.02
C LYS A 3 -8.69 0.35 37.83
N PHE A 4 -7.91 -0.10 38.82
CA PHE A 4 -6.45 -0.15 38.71
C PHE A 4 -5.97 -1.39 37.95
N LYS A 5 -6.78 -2.47 37.92
CA LYS A 5 -6.51 -3.65 37.08
C LYS A 5 -6.68 -3.32 35.60
N GLU A 6 -7.65 -2.47 35.24
CA GLU A 6 -7.84 -2.00 33.85
C GLU A 6 -6.65 -1.18 33.34
N PHE A 7 -5.94 -0.45 34.21
CA PHE A 7 -4.72 0.28 33.85
C PHE A 7 -3.46 -0.59 33.68
N ILE A 8 -3.45 -1.79 34.27
CA ILE A 8 -2.32 -2.74 34.21
C ILE A 8 -2.58 -3.86 33.19
N ALA A 9 -3.85 -4.14 32.88
CA ALA A 9 -4.23 -5.08 31.84
C ALA A 9 -3.71 -4.56 30.50
N GLU A 10 -2.73 -5.27 29.94
CA GLU A 10 -2.32 -5.09 28.55
C GLU A 10 -3.58 -5.23 27.70
N GLU A 11 -3.87 -4.21 26.88
CA GLU A 11 -5.04 -4.20 26.00
C GLU A 11 -5.06 -5.53 25.21
N THR A 12 -6.19 -6.23 25.25
CA THR A 12 -6.36 -7.47 24.47
C THR A 12 -6.18 -7.11 23.01
N LYS A 13 -4.97 -7.35 22.48
CA LYS A 13 -4.64 -7.09 21.07
C LYS A 13 -5.60 -7.92 20.23
N GLU A 14 -6.56 -7.26 19.59
CA GLU A 14 -7.24 -7.88 18.47
C GLU A 14 -6.16 -8.29 17.45
N ASP A 15 -6.28 -9.50 16.89
CA ASP A 15 -5.33 -9.97 15.89
C ASP A 15 -5.36 -9.01 14.70
N TYR A 16 -4.19 -8.50 14.32
CA TYR A 16 -4.06 -7.64 13.16
C TYR A 16 -4.44 -8.41 11.89
N ARG A 17 -5.11 -7.72 10.98
CA ARG A 17 -5.51 -8.23 9.67
C ARG A 17 -4.67 -7.54 8.60
N MET A 18 -4.32 -8.27 7.55
CA MET A 18 -3.44 -7.77 6.49
C MET A 18 -4.20 -7.57 5.18
N LEU A 19 -4.38 -6.32 4.76
CA LEU A 19 -4.73 -6.02 3.37
C LEU A 19 -3.43 -5.92 2.55
N ILE A 20 -3.35 -6.55 1.39
CA ILE A 20 -2.16 -6.53 0.54
C ILE A 20 -2.61 -6.08 -0.85
N LEU A 21 -2.24 -4.86 -1.25
CA LEU A 21 -2.45 -4.42 -2.62
C LEU A 21 -1.42 -5.13 -3.51
N ILE A 22 -1.86 -5.72 -4.60
CA ILE A 22 -1.03 -6.49 -5.52
C ILE A 22 -1.37 -6.13 -6.96
N ASN A 23 -0.47 -6.47 -7.87
CA ASN A 23 -0.73 -6.52 -9.29
C ASN A 23 0.03 -7.76 -9.78
N ASP A 24 -0.65 -8.71 -10.42
CA ASP A 24 -0.05 -9.93 -10.97
C ASP A 24 -0.11 -9.88 -12.51
N THR A 25 1.02 -9.58 -13.16
CA THR A 25 1.14 -9.63 -14.63
C THR A 25 2.20 -10.65 -15.05
N PRO A 26 2.20 -11.12 -16.31
CA PRO A 26 3.25 -12.02 -16.80
C PRO A 26 4.66 -11.44 -16.66
N ASP A 27 4.78 -10.11 -16.77
CA ASP A 27 6.05 -9.38 -16.75
C ASP A 27 6.49 -8.96 -15.34
N ASP A 28 5.55 -8.79 -14.41
CA ASP A 28 5.80 -8.52 -12.99
C ASP A 28 4.89 -9.42 -12.12
N PRO A 29 5.28 -10.70 -11.95
CA PRO A 29 4.45 -11.64 -11.22
C PRO A 29 4.39 -11.30 -9.73
N ASN A 30 3.23 -11.51 -9.11
CA ASN A 30 3.00 -11.25 -7.69
C ASN A 30 3.68 -12.32 -6.80
N ILE A 31 5.00 -12.24 -6.66
CA ILE A 31 5.79 -13.10 -5.79
C ILE A 31 5.72 -12.60 -4.34
N THR A 32 5.87 -11.29 -4.15
CA THR A 32 5.94 -10.68 -2.81
C THR A 32 4.62 -10.81 -2.05
N GLY A 33 3.46 -10.60 -2.70
CA GLY A 33 2.16 -10.77 -2.05
C GLY A 33 1.92 -12.22 -1.62
N LYS A 34 2.30 -13.19 -2.46
CA LYS A 34 2.24 -14.64 -2.13
C LYS A 34 3.10 -14.96 -0.89
N ASP A 35 4.30 -14.39 -0.79
CA ASP A 35 5.17 -14.58 0.38
C ASP A 35 4.62 -13.91 1.65
N LEU A 36 4.06 -12.71 1.54
CA LEU A 36 3.39 -12.02 2.66
C LEU A 36 2.20 -12.83 3.18
N SER A 37 1.35 -13.33 2.29
CA SER A 37 0.21 -14.19 2.65
C SER A 37 0.64 -15.49 3.32
N LYS A 38 1.71 -16.13 2.84
CA LYS A 38 2.28 -17.33 3.48
C LYS A 38 2.75 -17.02 4.91
N ARG A 39 3.33 -15.84 5.13
CA ARG A 39 3.78 -15.41 6.45
C ARG A 39 2.61 -15.07 7.38
N ALA A 40 1.59 -14.37 6.87
CA ALA A 40 0.35 -14.09 7.59
C ALA A 40 -0.30 -15.39 8.09
N LYS A 41 -0.47 -16.37 7.19
CA LYS A 41 -1.00 -17.70 7.52
C LYS A 41 -0.20 -18.41 8.61
N LYS A 42 1.14 -18.34 8.56
CA LYS A 42 2.02 -18.94 9.59
C LYS A 42 1.82 -18.28 10.97
N LEU A 43 1.47 -17.00 11.00
CA LEU A 43 1.21 -16.24 12.22
C LEU A 43 -0.25 -16.34 12.69
N GLY A 44 -1.12 -16.99 11.93
CA GLY A 44 -2.56 -17.07 12.24
C GLY A 44 -3.33 -15.78 11.93
N LEU A 45 -2.74 -14.86 11.15
CA LEU A 45 -3.38 -13.59 10.81
C LEU A 45 -4.30 -13.76 9.60
N GLU A 46 -5.48 -13.14 9.65
CA GLU A 46 -6.34 -13.00 8.49
C GLU A 46 -5.69 -12.04 7.48
N TYR A 47 -5.79 -12.36 6.20
CA TYR A 47 -5.25 -11.53 5.15
C TYR A 47 -6.12 -11.55 3.90
N TYR A 48 -6.01 -10.50 3.10
CA TYR A 48 -6.66 -10.36 1.81
C TYR A 48 -5.70 -9.74 0.79
N GLN A 49 -5.61 -10.34 -0.41
CA GLN A 49 -4.88 -9.74 -1.52
C GLN A 49 -5.88 -9.03 -2.43
N LEU A 50 -5.76 -7.71 -2.56
CA LEU A 50 -6.57 -6.89 -3.46
C LEU A 50 -5.78 -6.62 -4.74
N GLU A 51 -6.26 -7.11 -5.86
CA GLU A 51 -5.72 -6.89 -7.20
C GLU A 51 -6.00 -5.44 -7.63
N LEU A 52 -4.96 -4.65 -7.92
CA LEU A 52 -5.12 -3.24 -8.31
C LEU A 52 -5.83 -3.09 -9.65
N ALA A 53 -5.68 -4.04 -10.57
CA ALA A 53 -6.30 -3.96 -11.90
C ALA A 53 -7.81 -4.26 -11.89
N GLY A 54 -8.29 -5.08 -10.94
CA GLY A 54 -9.69 -5.53 -10.85
C GLY A 54 -10.34 -5.29 -9.50
N GLY A 55 -9.62 -4.69 -8.55
CA GLY A 55 -10.09 -4.48 -7.20
C GLY A 55 -10.79 -3.14 -7.04
N TYR A 56 -11.77 -3.10 -6.14
CA TYR A 56 -12.47 -1.87 -5.81
C TYR A 56 -12.86 -1.87 -4.33
N PHE A 57 -13.23 -0.68 -3.86
CA PHE A 57 -13.77 -0.48 -2.53
C PHE A 57 -15.27 -0.19 -2.60
N SER A 58 -16.01 -0.77 -1.66
CA SER A 58 -17.39 -0.40 -1.36
C SER A 58 -17.47 0.11 0.07
N THR A 59 -18.66 0.57 0.47
CA THR A 59 -18.95 0.93 1.86
C THR A 59 -20.12 0.10 2.33
N ASN A 60 -19.97 -0.60 3.45
CA ASN A 60 -21.06 -1.39 4.03
C ASN A 60 -22.04 -0.50 4.82
N ASP A 61 -23.14 -1.10 5.29
CA ASP A 61 -24.20 -0.39 6.04
C ASP A 61 -23.69 0.29 7.34
N LYS A 62 -22.53 -0.14 7.86
CA LYS A 62 -21.89 0.45 9.05
C LYS A 62 -20.97 1.63 8.71
N GLY A 63 -20.78 1.94 7.44
CA GLY A 63 -19.86 2.98 6.97
C GLY A 63 -18.41 2.52 6.83
N ASN A 64 -18.13 1.22 6.98
CA ASN A 64 -16.77 0.69 6.86
C ASN A 64 -16.46 0.36 5.39
N ILE A 65 -15.20 0.55 4.99
CA ILE A 65 -14.74 0.15 3.65
C ILE A 65 -14.75 -1.37 3.56
N VAL A 66 -15.14 -1.90 2.41
CA VAL A 66 -14.96 -3.30 2.07
C VAL A 66 -14.18 -3.40 0.76
N ALA A 67 -13.09 -4.17 0.77
CA ALA A 67 -12.26 -4.44 -0.40
C ALA A 67 -12.80 -5.65 -1.16
N HIS A 68 -12.93 -5.54 -2.48
CA HIS A 68 -13.45 -6.60 -3.33
C HIS A 68 -12.54 -6.80 -4.53
N ASN A 69 -12.33 -8.04 -4.95
CA ASN A 69 -11.78 -8.34 -6.26
C ASN A 69 -12.90 -8.60 -7.27
N TYR A 70 -12.71 -8.11 -8.49
CA TYR A 70 -13.53 -8.46 -9.65
C TYR A 70 -12.69 -9.30 -10.63
N ASP A 71 -13.22 -10.47 -10.97
CA ASP A 71 -12.70 -11.32 -12.03
C ASP A 71 -13.35 -10.93 -13.35
N SER A 72 -12.55 -10.32 -14.24
CA SER A 72 -12.99 -9.88 -15.55
C SER A 72 -13.31 -11.03 -16.51
N GLU A 73 -12.69 -12.20 -16.36
CA GLU A 73 -12.93 -13.34 -17.23
C GLU A 73 -14.28 -13.99 -16.94
N THR A 74 -14.61 -14.14 -15.65
CA THR A 74 -15.88 -14.73 -15.23
C THR A 74 -16.99 -13.71 -14.99
N SER A 75 -16.66 -12.41 -15.02
CA SER A 75 -17.55 -11.30 -14.69
C SER A 75 -18.20 -11.44 -13.31
N LYS A 76 -17.42 -11.92 -12.34
CA LYS A 76 -17.85 -12.12 -10.95
C LYS A 76 -17.03 -11.27 -10.01
N SER A 77 -17.67 -10.78 -8.97
CA SER A 77 -16.98 -10.15 -7.85
C SER A 77 -17.03 -11.03 -6.62
N ASP A 78 -16.03 -10.89 -5.77
CA ASP A 78 -16.07 -11.34 -4.38
C ASP A 78 -17.12 -10.52 -3.61
N GLU A 79 -18.36 -11.04 -3.53
CA GLU A 79 -19.48 -10.32 -2.93
C GLU A 79 -19.33 -10.14 -1.41
N GLU A 80 -18.66 -11.07 -0.73
CA GLU A 80 -18.37 -10.93 0.72
C GLU A 80 -17.33 -9.84 0.94
N GLY A 81 -16.25 -9.88 0.16
CA GLY A 81 -15.13 -8.96 0.26
C GLY A 81 -14.42 -9.02 1.60
N PHE A 82 -13.58 -8.03 1.85
CA PHE A 82 -12.78 -7.90 3.06
C PHE A 82 -13.02 -6.55 3.71
N GLU A 83 -13.74 -6.55 4.83
CA GLU A 83 -13.97 -5.33 5.61
C GLU A 83 -12.64 -4.77 6.12
N VAL A 84 -12.33 -3.51 5.80
CA VAL A 84 -11.11 -2.82 6.22
C VAL A 84 -11.44 -2.00 7.46
N ASN A 85 -10.93 -2.43 8.60
CA ASN A 85 -11.08 -1.70 9.86
C ASN A 85 -9.77 -0.99 10.22
N PRO A 86 -9.72 0.36 10.20
CA PRO A 86 -8.50 1.13 10.48
C PRO A 86 -7.82 0.82 11.81
N LYS A 87 -8.56 0.29 12.81
CA LYS A 87 -8.01 -0.02 14.14
C LYS A 87 -7.14 -1.27 14.15
N ASN A 88 -7.43 -2.24 13.28
CA ASN A 88 -6.77 -3.54 13.30
C ASN A 88 -6.30 -4.02 11.91
N THR A 89 -6.50 -3.23 10.85
CA THR A 89 -6.06 -3.57 9.49
C THR A 89 -4.81 -2.79 9.11
N VAL A 90 -3.77 -3.51 8.69
CA VAL A 90 -2.54 -2.95 8.12
C VAL A 90 -2.53 -3.24 6.63
N CYS A 91 -2.31 -2.21 5.82
CA CYS A 91 -2.24 -2.34 4.37
C CYS A 91 -0.78 -2.42 3.89
N PHE A 92 -0.43 -3.46 3.14
CA PHE A 92 0.84 -3.59 2.44
C PHE A 92 0.65 -3.18 0.99
N VAL A 93 1.23 -2.06 0.60
CA VAL A 93 1.12 -1.49 -0.74
C VAL A 93 2.17 -2.13 -1.65
N ARG A 94 1.77 -3.13 -2.45
CA ARG A 94 2.60 -3.77 -3.48
C ARG A 94 1.91 -3.66 -4.84
N GLY A 95 2.52 -4.19 -5.90
CA GLY A 95 1.95 -4.14 -7.25
C GLY A 95 2.20 -2.85 -8.01
N ALA A 96 3.31 -2.16 -7.72
CA ALA A 96 3.77 -0.99 -8.46
C ALA A 96 2.67 0.08 -8.69
N VAL A 97 2.01 0.48 -7.60
CA VAL A 97 0.91 1.45 -7.56
C VAL A 97 1.14 2.76 -8.32
N ASN A 98 2.39 3.18 -8.53
CA ASN A 98 2.70 4.41 -9.26
C ASN A 98 2.44 4.33 -10.77
N HIS A 99 2.23 3.13 -11.34
CA HIS A 99 1.94 3.00 -12.77
C HIS A 99 0.64 3.66 -13.21
N ARG A 100 -0.32 3.83 -12.30
CA ARG A 100 -1.60 4.49 -12.58
C ARG A 100 -1.99 5.37 -11.40
N GLU A 101 -2.36 6.62 -11.66
CA GLU A 101 -2.81 7.54 -10.61
C GLU A 101 -3.99 6.97 -9.81
N ILE A 102 -4.91 6.26 -10.46
CA ILE A 102 -6.06 5.62 -9.78
C ILE A 102 -5.63 4.58 -8.74
N TRP A 103 -4.52 3.88 -8.94
CA TRP A 103 -3.99 2.92 -7.97
C TRP A 103 -3.37 3.63 -6.76
N LEU A 104 -2.76 4.80 -6.97
CA LEU A 104 -2.35 5.65 -5.85
C LEU A 104 -3.55 6.23 -5.13
N ASP A 105 -4.65 6.53 -5.83
CA ASP A 105 -5.86 7.07 -5.21
C ASP A 105 -6.54 6.05 -4.30
N MET A 106 -6.46 4.75 -4.63
CA MET A 106 -6.84 3.66 -3.72
C MET A 106 -6.02 3.69 -2.42
N VAL A 107 -4.72 3.99 -2.48
CA VAL A 107 -3.89 4.14 -1.28
C VAL A 107 -4.29 5.38 -0.49
N THR A 108 -4.58 6.50 -1.16
CA THR A 108 -5.09 7.72 -0.50
C THR A 108 -6.38 7.44 0.25
N GLU A 109 -7.33 6.74 -0.38
CA GLU A 109 -8.62 6.44 0.25
C GLU A 109 -8.46 5.62 1.55
N LEU A 110 -7.52 4.67 1.56
CA LEU A 110 -7.16 3.91 2.75
C LEU A 110 -6.53 4.80 3.83
N GLU A 111 -5.55 5.62 3.46
CA GLU A 111 -4.86 6.53 4.38
C GLU A 111 -5.82 7.58 4.98
N ASP A 112 -6.71 8.16 4.17
CA ASP A 112 -7.72 9.14 4.59
C ASP A 112 -8.70 8.55 5.60
N LYS A 113 -9.00 7.25 5.48
CA LYS A 113 -9.82 6.50 6.44
C LYS A 113 -9.01 5.99 7.65
N GLY A 114 -7.74 6.36 7.75
CA GLY A 114 -6.87 6.10 8.90
C GLY A 114 -6.20 4.72 8.89
N VAL A 115 -6.22 4.01 7.77
CA VAL A 115 -5.55 2.71 7.62
C VAL A 115 -4.04 2.93 7.55
N PHE A 116 -3.27 2.14 8.31
CA PHE A 116 -1.82 2.22 8.26
C PHE A 116 -1.26 1.50 7.02
N CYS A 117 -0.66 2.26 6.11
CA CYS A 117 -0.14 1.77 4.82
C CYS A 117 1.39 1.60 4.81
N ILE A 118 1.87 0.45 4.32
CA ILE A 118 3.27 0.05 4.22
C ILE A 118 3.64 -0.21 2.74
N ASN A 119 4.24 0.72 2.01
CA ASN A 119 4.60 2.07 2.45
C ASN A 119 3.45 3.05 2.20
N SER A 120 3.53 4.22 2.83
CA SER A 120 2.58 5.32 2.60
C SER A 120 2.57 5.78 1.13
N ARG A 121 1.48 6.35 0.63
CA ARG A 121 1.41 7.02 -0.69
C ARG A 121 2.54 8.04 -0.85
N HIS A 122 2.80 8.83 0.19
CA HIS A 122 3.85 9.84 0.17
C HIS A 122 5.23 9.25 -0.15
N SER A 123 5.58 8.15 0.52
CA SER A 123 6.83 7.43 0.28
C SER A 123 6.88 6.85 -1.14
N HIS A 124 5.79 6.26 -1.62
CA HIS A 124 5.71 5.75 -3.00
C HIS A 124 5.97 6.85 -4.03
N LYS A 125 5.38 8.03 -3.84
CA LYS A 125 5.54 9.18 -4.75
C LYS A 125 6.96 9.74 -4.76
N ILE A 126 7.61 9.86 -3.60
CA ILE A 126 9.00 10.32 -3.51
C ILE A 126 9.96 9.32 -4.16
N CYS A 127 9.74 8.02 -3.95
CA CYS A 127 10.64 6.97 -4.42
C CYS A 127 10.45 6.64 -5.91
N ASP A 128 9.33 7.00 -6.51
CA ASP A 128 9.08 6.78 -7.95
C ASP A 128 9.87 7.74 -8.84
N ASP A 129 9.88 9.03 -8.45
CA ASP A 129 10.64 10.05 -9.16
C ASP A 129 12.10 10.04 -8.68
N LYS A 130 12.98 9.48 -9.53
CA LYS A 130 14.42 9.36 -9.26
C LYS A 130 15.08 10.69 -8.93
N TYR A 131 14.67 11.79 -9.58
CA TYR A 131 15.28 13.09 -9.33
C TYR A 131 14.75 13.72 -8.04
N LEU A 132 13.45 13.57 -7.76
CA LEU A 132 12.88 13.96 -6.47
C LEU A 132 13.55 13.18 -5.33
N ASN A 133 13.73 11.87 -5.49
CA ASN A 133 14.45 11.03 -4.52
C ASN A 133 15.87 11.54 -4.28
N TYR A 134 16.64 11.82 -5.35
CA TYR A 134 17.97 12.43 -5.26
C TYR A 134 17.96 13.74 -4.45
N ILE A 135 17.00 14.64 -4.70
CA ILE A 135 16.86 15.88 -3.93
C ILE A 135 16.64 15.58 -2.44
N GLN A 136 15.78 14.63 -2.10
CA GLN A 136 15.49 14.29 -0.69
C GLN A 136 16.71 13.67 -0.01
N LEU A 137 17.41 12.74 -0.67
CA LEU A 137 18.63 12.14 -0.14
C LEU A 137 19.75 13.18 0.08
N LYS A 138 19.92 14.11 -0.88
CA LYS A 138 20.89 15.21 -0.75
C LYS A 138 20.53 16.14 0.41
N LYS A 139 19.24 16.48 0.59
CA LYS A 139 18.75 17.27 1.74
C LYS A 139 18.98 16.56 3.07
N ALA A 140 18.90 15.24 3.10
CA ALA A 140 19.21 14.42 4.27
C ALA A 140 20.71 14.30 4.58
N GLY A 141 21.59 14.93 3.78
CA GLY A 141 23.04 14.90 3.98
C GLY A 141 23.74 13.65 3.44
N LEU A 142 23.06 12.85 2.61
CA LEU A 142 23.68 11.67 1.99
C LEU A 142 24.53 12.10 0.79
N ASN A 143 25.70 11.48 0.65
CA ASN A 143 26.54 11.66 -0.54
C ASN A 143 25.81 11.16 -1.78
N GLN A 144 25.59 12.04 -2.74
CA GLN A 144 25.01 11.70 -4.04
C GLN A 144 26.04 11.95 -5.15
N PRO A 145 26.02 11.19 -6.25
CA PRO A 145 26.79 11.53 -7.44
C PRO A 145 26.50 12.96 -7.91
N ARG A 146 27.44 13.58 -8.63
CA ARG A 146 27.13 14.86 -9.29
C ARG A 146 26.06 14.60 -10.35
N THR A 147 24.89 15.19 -10.16
CA THR A 147 23.72 14.98 -11.02
C THR A 147 23.04 16.32 -11.26
N GLU A 148 22.76 16.60 -12.53
CA GLU A 148 22.03 17.76 -13.01
C GLU A 148 20.76 17.30 -13.72
N ILE A 149 19.65 18.02 -13.54
CA ILE A 149 18.42 17.75 -14.27
C ILE A 149 18.47 18.47 -15.62
N VAL A 150 18.23 17.73 -16.69
CA VAL A 150 18.12 18.27 -18.05
C VAL A 150 16.68 18.10 -18.50
N THR A 151 15.94 19.20 -18.58
CA THR A 151 14.50 19.20 -18.93
C THR A 151 14.25 19.33 -20.43
N GLY A 152 15.31 19.57 -21.22
CA GLY A 152 15.26 19.67 -22.68
C GLY A 152 15.99 18.51 -23.39
N SER A 153 15.99 18.53 -24.72
CA SER A 153 16.72 17.52 -25.50
C SER A 153 18.23 17.59 -25.24
N PRO A 154 18.96 16.46 -25.31
CA PRO A 154 20.37 16.34 -24.91
C PRO A 154 21.38 17.30 -25.57
N GLY A 155 20.99 18.03 -26.62
CA GLY A 155 21.87 18.91 -27.40
C GLY A 155 22.11 20.32 -26.83
N ASN A 156 21.43 20.72 -25.76
CA ASN A 156 21.47 22.11 -25.26
C ASN A 156 22.28 22.31 -23.96
N VAL A 157 23.01 21.30 -23.49
CA VAL A 157 23.78 21.40 -22.24
C VAL A 157 25.26 21.26 -22.55
N GLU A 158 25.95 22.39 -22.72
CA GLU A 158 27.40 22.44 -22.60
C GLU A 158 27.77 22.16 -21.14
N THR A 159 28.26 20.94 -20.88
CA THR A 159 28.85 20.61 -19.58
C THR A 159 30.23 21.28 -19.52
N LYS A 160 30.39 22.24 -18.61
CA LYS A 160 31.66 22.87 -18.28
C LYS A 160 32.50 22.00 -17.36
#